data_AF-A0A495UEJ4-F1
#
_entry.id   AF-A0A495UEJ4-F1
#
_cell.length_a   1.000
_cell.length_b   1.000
_cell.length_c   1.000
_cell.angle_alpha   90.00
_cell.angle_beta   90.00
_cell.angle_gamma   90.00
#
_symmetry.space_group_name_H-M   'P 1'
#
loop_
_entity.id
_entity.type
_entity.pdbx_description
1 polymer ?
#
loop_
_entity_poly.entity_id
_entity_poly.type
_entity_poly.pdbx_seq_one_letter_code
_entity_poly.pdbx_strand_id
1 'polypeptide(L)'
;MGATTTDDLLARIEKDRGVVHPHLAVAARYSPAALEQFHASYMHAVHENEVLPRITKELIMIAADAAVSFTYGLRFHIGEALRHGASVEQIVNTLELAGLVGGFHVPMAAFPILEEVLRTEEFAGLADGDDA
;
A
#
# COMPACT_ATOMS: atom_id res chain seq x y z
N MET A 1 35.69 2.16 -1.87
CA MET A 1 34.60 1.18 -1.65
C MET A 1 34.40 0.44 -2.95
N GLY A 2 34.72 -0.86 -3.00
CA GLY A 2 34.57 -1.65 -4.23
C GLY A 2 33.10 -1.70 -4.65
N ALA A 3 32.84 -1.66 -5.96
CA ALA A 3 31.47 -1.77 -6.46
C ALA A 3 30.87 -3.11 -6.03
N THR A 4 29.87 -3.07 -5.15
CA THR A 4 29.07 -4.25 -4.77
C THR A 4 28.52 -4.88 -6.04
N THR A 5 28.74 -6.19 -6.23
CA THR A 5 28.21 -6.88 -7.40
C THR A 5 26.69 -7.04 -7.29
N THR A 6 26.00 -7.25 -8.41
CA THR A 6 24.55 -7.51 -8.41
C THR A 6 24.18 -8.70 -7.52
N ASP A 7 25.00 -9.74 -7.50
CA ASP A 7 24.77 -10.94 -6.69
C ASP A 7 24.93 -10.64 -5.20
N ASP A 8 25.93 -9.83 -4.82
CA ASP A 8 26.12 -9.39 -3.43
C ASP A 8 24.94 -8.54 -2.93
N LEU A 9 24.38 -7.69 -3.80
CA LEU A 9 23.19 -6.89 -3.47
C LEU A 9 21.97 -7.79 -3.23
N LEU A 10 21.71 -8.73 -4.12
CA LEU A 10 20.57 -9.65 -3.97
C LEU A 10 20.72 -10.53 -2.73
N ALA A 11 21.91 -11.04 -2.44
CA ALA A 11 22.19 -11.82 -1.24
C ALA A 11 21.97 -10.99 0.04
N ARG A 12 22.35 -9.71 0.05
CA ARG A 12 22.06 -8.82 1.19
C ARG A 12 20.55 -8.58 1.35
N ILE A 13 19.84 -8.31 0.26
CA ILE A 13 18.37 -8.15 0.29
C ILE A 13 17.71 -9.39 0.88
N GLU A 14 18.14 -10.59 0.46
CA GLU A 14 17.62 -11.85 0.99
C GLU A 14 17.84 -11.97 2.49
N LYS A 15 19.06 -11.69 2.94
CA LYS A 15 19.42 -11.74 4.35
C LYS A 15 18.58 -10.76 5.19
N ASP A 16 18.41 -9.55 4.70
CA ASP A 16 17.77 -8.47 5.46
C ASP A 16 16.24 -8.59 5.49
N ARG A 17 15.63 -9.18 4.45
CA ARG A 17 14.16 -9.26 4.29
C ARG A 17 13.60 -10.68 4.29
N GLY A 18 14.45 -11.69 4.35
CA GLY A 18 14.10 -13.11 4.28
C GLY A 18 13.65 -13.60 2.90
N VAL A 19 13.39 -12.71 1.94
CA VAL A 19 12.98 -13.06 0.58
C VAL A 19 13.48 -12.04 -0.43
N VAL A 20 13.96 -12.53 -1.57
CA VAL A 20 14.19 -11.71 -2.77
C VAL A 20 13.01 -11.90 -3.70
N HIS A 21 12.23 -10.85 -3.92
CA HIS A 21 11.17 -10.90 -4.92
C HIS A 21 11.77 -11.07 -6.33
N PRO A 22 11.21 -11.94 -7.19
CA PRO A 22 11.56 -12.02 -8.61
C PRO A 22 11.72 -10.67 -9.34
N HIS A 23 10.90 -9.66 -9.05
CA HIS A 23 11.03 -8.34 -9.68
C HIS A 23 12.31 -7.60 -9.26
N LEU A 24 12.80 -7.80 -8.03
CA LEU A 24 14.06 -7.20 -7.57
C LEU A 24 15.26 -7.85 -8.27
N ALA A 25 15.22 -9.18 -8.49
CA ALA A 25 16.26 -9.88 -9.26
C ALA A 25 16.33 -9.37 -10.71
N VAL A 26 15.18 -9.05 -11.33
CA VAL A 26 15.13 -8.41 -12.64
C VAL A 26 15.68 -6.98 -12.57
N ALA A 27 15.22 -6.17 -11.60
CA ALA A 27 15.69 -4.79 -11.43
C ALA A 27 17.21 -4.72 -11.26
N ALA A 28 17.80 -5.67 -10.52
CA ALA A 28 19.23 -5.74 -10.29
C ALA A 28 20.07 -5.95 -11.57
N ARG A 29 19.48 -6.56 -12.62
CA ARG A 29 20.14 -6.74 -13.92
C ARG A 29 20.17 -5.46 -14.75
N TYR A 30 19.15 -4.61 -14.60
CA TYR A 30 18.99 -3.41 -15.42
C TYR A 30 19.47 -2.14 -14.72
N SER A 31 19.31 -2.03 -13.40
CA SER A 31 19.74 -0.89 -12.61
C SER A 31 20.04 -1.29 -11.15
N PRO A 32 21.24 -1.86 -10.87
CA PRO A 32 21.66 -2.19 -9.51
C PRO A 32 21.63 -0.98 -8.57
N ALA A 33 21.99 0.21 -9.07
CA ALA A 33 22.01 1.43 -8.27
C ALA A 33 20.61 1.87 -7.81
N ALA A 34 19.60 1.76 -8.68
CA ALA A 34 18.22 2.06 -8.29
C ALA A 34 17.69 1.03 -7.28
N LEU A 35 18.03 -0.24 -7.46
CA LEU A 35 17.68 -1.28 -6.49
C LEU A 35 18.34 -1.03 -5.12
N GLU A 36 19.61 -0.64 -5.09
CA GLU A 36 20.31 -0.27 -3.84
C GLU A 36 19.57 0.86 -3.12
N GLN A 37 19.23 1.93 -3.84
CA GLN A 37 18.55 3.08 -3.27
C GLN A 37 17.16 2.72 -2.73
N PHE A 38 16.40 1.94 -3.49
CA PHE A 38 15.12 1.41 -3.04
C PHE A 38 15.30 0.54 -1.80
N HIS A 39 16.33 -0.32 -1.81
CA HIS A 39 16.59 -1.22 -0.72
C HIS A 39 16.90 -0.46 0.58
N ALA A 40 17.85 0.47 0.51
CA ALA A 40 18.26 1.32 1.62
C ALA A 40 17.10 2.16 2.17
N SER A 41 16.28 2.76 1.29
CA SER A 41 15.14 3.57 1.70
C SER A 41 14.12 2.77 2.51
N TYR A 42 13.83 1.54 2.06
CA TYR A 42 12.92 0.64 2.78
C TYR A 42 13.54 0.15 4.11
N MET A 43 14.83 -0.21 4.15
CA MET A 43 15.48 -0.63 5.39
C MET A 43 15.45 0.51 6.42
N HIS A 44 15.75 1.73 5.98
CA HIS A 44 15.63 2.91 6.82
C HIS A 44 14.21 3.09 7.37
N ALA A 45 13.20 3.15 6.49
CA ALA A 45 11.84 3.45 6.89
C ALA A 45 11.22 2.34 7.76
N VAL A 46 11.37 1.07 7.38
CA VAL A 46 10.69 -0.06 8.02
C VAL A 46 11.48 -0.63 9.20
N HIS A 47 12.79 -0.79 9.06
CA HIS A 47 13.61 -1.52 10.04
C HIS A 47 14.37 -0.60 11.00
N GLU A 48 14.97 0.50 10.52
CA GLU A 48 15.90 1.31 11.34
C GLU A 48 15.23 2.48 12.05
N ASN A 49 14.22 3.11 11.45
CA ASN A 49 13.60 4.31 12.00
C ASN A 49 12.60 3.96 13.13
N GLU A 50 13.00 4.07 14.39
CA GLU A 50 12.20 3.59 15.53
C GLU A 50 11.05 4.54 15.96
N VAL A 51 10.79 5.63 15.24
CA VAL A 51 9.74 6.60 15.61
C VAL A 51 8.35 5.96 15.66
N LEU A 52 8.08 5.01 14.76
CA LEU A 52 6.86 4.19 14.80
C LEU A 52 7.21 2.75 15.19
N PRO A 53 6.36 2.08 16.01
CA PRO A 53 6.52 0.65 16.27
C PRO A 53 6.47 -0.17 14.97
N ARG A 54 7.21 -1.28 14.92
CA ARG A 54 7.28 -2.14 13.73
C ARG A 54 5.89 -2.59 13.26
N ILE A 55 5.03 -3.01 14.18
CA ILE A 55 3.64 -3.40 13.87
C ILE A 55 2.91 -2.27 13.15
N THR A 56 2.98 -1.03 13.65
CA THR A 56 2.32 0.12 13.04
C THR A 56 2.75 0.35 11.59
N LYS A 57 4.06 0.22 11.32
CA LYS A 57 4.58 0.37 9.96
C LYS A 57 4.06 -0.73 9.02
N GLU A 58 4.03 -1.97 9.48
CA GLU A 58 3.51 -3.08 8.66
C GLU A 58 2.01 -2.91 8.39
N LEU A 59 1.21 -2.45 9.37
CA LEU A 59 -0.21 -2.15 9.15
C LEU A 59 -0.40 -1.01 8.12
N ILE A 60 0.44 0.04 8.15
CA ILE A 60 0.41 1.09 7.13
C ILE A 60 0.71 0.52 5.74
N MET A 61 1.72 -0.35 5.62
CA MET A 61 2.05 -1.00 4.34
C MET A 61 0.92 -1.91 3.84
N ILE A 62 0.28 -2.67 4.73
CA ILE A 62 -0.91 -3.47 4.42
C ILE A 62 -2.04 -2.59 3.86
N ALA A 63 -2.34 -1.46 4.51
CA ALA A 63 -3.39 -0.57 4.05
C ALA A 63 -3.08 0.02 2.67
N ALA A 64 -1.84 0.47 2.45
CA ALA A 64 -1.40 1.04 1.19
C ALA A 64 -1.47 0.01 0.04
N ASP A 65 -0.93 -1.19 0.26
CA ASP A 65 -0.93 -2.26 -0.75
C ASP A 65 -2.35 -2.75 -1.06
N ALA A 66 -3.22 -2.86 -0.05
CA ALA A 66 -4.62 -3.23 -0.25
C ALA A 66 -5.37 -2.16 -1.07
N ALA A 67 -5.18 -0.87 -0.77
CA ALA A 67 -5.86 0.23 -1.46
C ALA A 67 -5.57 0.27 -2.97
N VAL A 68 -4.37 -0.15 -3.40
CA VAL A 68 -3.97 -0.19 -4.82
C VAL A 68 -3.98 -1.60 -5.41
N SER A 69 -4.56 -2.59 -4.71
CA SER A 69 -4.59 -3.99 -5.13
C SER A 69 -3.22 -4.62 -5.41
N PHE A 70 -2.17 -4.15 -4.73
CA PHE A 70 -0.82 -4.72 -4.86
C PHE A 70 -0.69 -5.99 -4.00
N THR A 71 -1.27 -7.08 -4.50
CA THR A 71 -1.44 -8.34 -3.75
C THR A 71 -0.13 -9.01 -3.32
N TYR A 72 0.96 -8.80 -4.06
CA TYR A 72 2.26 -9.35 -3.67
C TYR A 72 2.80 -8.68 -2.40
N GLY A 73 2.87 -7.34 -2.40
CA GLY A 73 3.32 -6.58 -1.24
C GLY A 73 2.43 -6.86 -0.03
N LEU A 74 1.12 -6.89 -0.27
CA LEU A 74 0.13 -7.21 0.75
C LEU A 74 0.42 -8.55 1.45
N ARG A 75 0.70 -9.61 0.68
CA ARG A 75 1.07 -10.92 1.23
C ARG A 75 2.34 -10.85 2.09
N PHE A 76 3.35 -10.12 1.63
CA PHE A 76 4.62 -9.96 2.34
C PHE A 76 4.40 -9.21 3.67
N HIS A 77 3.72 -8.07 3.64
CA HIS A 77 3.50 -7.21 4.81
C HIS A 77 2.54 -7.82 5.84
N ILE A 78 1.53 -8.60 5.41
CA ILE A 78 0.73 -9.43 6.33
C ILE A 78 1.62 -10.41 7.09
N GLY A 79 2.55 -11.08 6.40
CA GLY A 79 3.50 -12.00 7.03
C GLY A 79 4.40 -11.31 8.05
N GLU A 80 4.95 -10.15 7.70
CA GLU A 80 5.80 -9.37 8.61
C GLU A 80 5.02 -8.84 9.82
N ALA A 81 3.80 -8.34 9.64
CA ALA A 81 2.95 -7.89 10.75
C ALA A 81 2.72 -9.03 11.76
N LEU A 82 2.35 -10.22 11.29
CA LEU A 82 2.13 -11.39 12.13
C LEU A 82 3.41 -11.83 12.87
N ARG A 83 4.57 -11.85 12.19
CA ARG A 83 5.86 -12.18 12.83
C ARG A 83 6.23 -11.22 13.96
N HIS A 84 5.77 -9.98 13.89
CA HIS A 84 6.00 -8.96 14.92
C HIS A 84 4.86 -8.86 15.94
N GLY A 85 3.90 -9.78 15.91
CA GLY A 85 2.85 -9.89 16.95
C GLY A 85 1.58 -9.10 16.66
N ALA A 86 1.36 -8.65 15.43
CA ALA A 86 0.05 -8.13 15.05
C ALA A 86 -1.02 -9.21 15.15
N SER A 87 -2.20 -8.86 15.65
CA SER A 87 -3.35 -9.78 15.68
C SER A 87 -4.08 -9.83 14.35
N VAL A 88 -4.85 -10.89 14.11
CA VAL A 88 -5.69 -11.00 12.92
C VAL A 88 -6.73 -9.87 12.89
N GLU A 89 -7.28 -9.50 14.04
CA GLU A 89 -8.24 -8.39 14.19
C GLU A 89 -7.64 -7.05 13.78
N GLN A 90 -6.37 -6.78 14.14
CA GLN A 90 -5.66 -5.57 13.70
C GLN A 90 -5.52 -5.53 12.16
N ILE A 91 -5.22 -6.66 11.54
CA ILE A 91 -5.09 -6.77 10.09
C ILE A 91 -6.46 -6.59 9.42
N VAL A 92 -7.50 -7.26 9.92
CA VAL A 92 -8.88 -7.10 9.39
C VAL A 92 -9.32 -5.64 9.46
N ASN A 93 -9.15 -4.99 10.61
CA ASN A 93 -9.53 -3.59 10.74
C ASN A 93 -8.71 -2.66 9.83
N THR A 94 -7.43 -2.97 9.61
CA THR A 94 -6.59 -2.25 8.64
C THR A 94 -7.14 -2.38 7.21
N LEU A 95 -7.62 -3.56 6.81
CA LEU A 95 -8.23 -3.78 5.49
C LEU A 95 -9.57 -3.03 5.34
N GLU A 96 -10.38 -2.95 6.39
CA GLU A 96 -11.60 -2.12 6.41
C GLU A 96 -11.27 -0.64 6.18
N LEU A 97 -10.24 -0.12 6.88
CA LEU A 97 -9.76 1.25 6.70
C LEU A 97 -9.22 1.50 5.28
N ALA A 98 -8.52 0.53 4.69
CA ALA A 98 -8.05 0.62 3.31
C ALA A 98 -9.21 0.80 2.30
N GLY A 99 -10.38 0.22 2.58
CA GLY A 99 -11.58 0.37 1.75
C GLY A 99 -12.09 1.82 1.64
N LEU A 100 -11.86 2.65 2.68
CA LEU A 100 -12.25 4.06 2.66
C LEU A 100 -11.54 4.83 1.53
N VAL A 101 -10.23 4.60 1.39
CA VAL A 101 -9.40 5.24 0.35
C VAL A 101 -9.41 4.50 -0.98
N GLY A 102 -9.59 3.18 -0.96
CA GLY A 102 -9.56 2.33 -2.15
C GLY A 102 -10.81 2.40 -3.04
N GLY A 103 -11.93 2.93 -2.55
CA GLY A 103 -13.14 3.00 -3.36
C GLY A 103 -14.31 3.80 -2.79
N PHE A 104 -14.39 3.99 -1.48
CA PHE A 104 -15.53 4.67 -0.87
C PHE A 104 -15.70 6.13 -1.33
N HIS A 105 -14.59 6.81 -1.68
CA HIS A 105 -14.64 8.15 -2.24
C HIS A 105 -15.28 8.24 -3.64
N VAL A 106 -15.33 7.14 -4.40
CA VAL A 106 -15.86 7.15 -5.78
C VAL A 106 -17.34 7.57 -5.84
N PRO A 107 -18.28 6.90 -5.15
CA PRO A 107 -19.67 7.35 -5.15
C PRO A 107 -19.85 8.70 -4.46
N MET A 108 -19.08 8.98 -3.39
CA MET A 108 -19.18 10.27 -2.69
C MET A 108 -18.83 11.45 -3.59
N ALA A 109 -17.82 11.30 -4.45
CA ALA A 109 -17.44 12.32 -5.43
C ALA A 109 -18.46 12.45 -6.57
N ALA A 110 -19.30 11.44 -6.79
CA ALA A 110 -20.33 11.45 -7.84
C ALA A 110 -21.64 12.12 -7.40
N PHE A 111 -21.96 12.15 -6.10
CA PHE A 111 -23.21 12.76 -5.62
C PHE A 111 -23.39 14.25 -5.99
N PRO A 112 -22.36 15.11 -5.95
CA PRO A 112 -22.51 16.49 -6.44
C PRO A 112 -22.91 16.55 -7.91
N ILE A 113 -22.41 15.64 -8.75
CA ILE A 113 -22.78 15.56 -10.17
C ILE A 113 -24.25 15.15 -10.31
N LEU A 114 -24.74 14.23 -9.48
CA LEU A 114 -26.17 13.90 -9.43
C LEU A 114 -27.02 15.15 -9.13
N GLU A 115 -26.62 15.94 -8.13
CA GLU A 115 -27.29 17.19 -7.78
C GLU A 115 -27.30 18.20 -8.95
N GLU A 116 -26.17 18.35 -9.65
CA GLU A 116 -26.07 19.20 -10.84
C GLU A 116 -27.04 18.77 -11.95
N VAL A 117 -27.15 17.46 -12.23
CA VAL A 117 -28.05 16.93 -13.25
C VAL A 117 -29.52 17.13 -12.87
N LEU A 118 -29.90 16.88 -11.61
CA LEU A 118 -31.27 17.05 -11.13
C LEU A 118 -31.76 18.50 -11.18
N ARG A 119 -30.84 19.48 -11.15
CA ARG A 119 -31.17 20.91 -11.27
C ARG A 119 -31.38 21.39 -12.70
N THR A 120 -31.17 20.55 -13.72
CA THR A 120 -31.43 20.91 -15.12
C THR A 120 -32.94 20.95 -15.42
N GLU A 121 -33.36 21.74 -16.41
CA GLU A 121 -34.78 21.80 -16.83
C GLU A 121 -35.33 20.44 -17.26
N GLU A 122 -34.48 19.58 -17.85
CA GLU A 122 -34.84 18.23 -18.29
C GLU A 122 -35.29 17.33 -17.13
N PHE A 123 -34.68 17.50 -15.94
CA PHE A 123 -34.90 16.64 -14.78
C PHE A 123 -35.48 17.37 -13.55
N ALA A 124 -35.83 18.66 -13.67
CA ALA A 124 -36.32 19.48 -12.55
C ALA A 124 -37.51 18.87 -11.80
N GLY A 125 -38.39 18.14 -12.49
CA GLY A 125 -39.54 17.46 -11.88
C GLY A 125 -39.19 16.23 -11.01
N LEU A 126 -37.93 15.80 -10.97
CA LEU A 126 -37.44 14.70 -10.13
C LEU A 126 -36.76 15.19 -8.84
N ALA A 127 -36.38 16.47 -8.76
CA ALA A 127 -35.65 17.03 -7.62
C ALA A 127 -36.53 17.26 -6.37
N ASP A 128 -37.85 17.42 -6.56
CA ASP A 128 -38.81 17.78 -5.51
C ASP A 128 -39.44 16.56 -4.80
N GLY A 129 -38.86 15.36 -4.93
CA GLY A 129 -39.44 14.09 -4.48
C GLY A 129 -39.27 13.73 -2.99
N ASP A 130 -38.60 14.55 -2.18
CA ASP A 130 -38.22 14.22 -0.79
C ASP A 130 -39.14 14.86 0.29
N ASP A 131 -40.45 14.90 0.04
CA ASP A 131 -41.45 15.02 1.13
C ASP A 131 -41.88 13.60 1.58
N ALA A 132 -40.98 12.85 2.23
CA ALA A 132 -41.29 11.60 2.97
C ALA A 132 -40.35 11.37 4.15
#